data_AF-A0A366E765-F1
#
_entry.id   AF-A0A366E765-F1
#
_cell.length_a   1.000
_cell.length_b   1.000
_cell.length_c   1.000
_cell.angle_alpha   90.00
_cell.angle_beta   90.00
_cell.angle_gamma   90.00
#
_symmetry.space_group_name_H-M   'P 1'
#
loop_
_entity.id
_entity.type
_entity.pdbx_description
1 polymer ?
#
loop_
_entity_poly.entity_id
_entity_poly.type
_entity_poly.pdbx_seq_one_letter_code
_entity_poly.pdbx_strand_id
1 'polypeptide(L)'
;MYNDAWYQYVEQLHAYMKKQDKLIQNLERRLAELEAKQQSSPSNTTIEKLEYHFDQLKIDRMDGTLHIGFSPEDLGNMDDVSIPLQQRQTKNQPHPMVQRLENYVSQTCPSFLDQLAKEAGQPIDDEKKNLLIEDIKKQLTERIAFYQKEAMHKQIAESQQEEFIFSRIRDEINYGLREYFKNKE
;
A
#
# COMPACT_ATOMS: atom_id res chain seq x y z
N MET A 1 -43.62 12.23 -39.31
CA MET A 1 -42.96 12.49 -38.01
C MET A 1 -41.99 11.40 -37.56
N TYR A 2 -42.23 10.10 -37.81
CA TYR A 2 -41.30 9.02 -37.41
C TYR A 2 -39.92 9.05 -38.10
N ASN A 3 -39.84 9.57 -39.33
CA ASN A 3 -38.60 9.54 -40.11
C ASN A 3 -37.52 10.48 -39.53
N ASP A 4 -37.92 11.63 -38.97
CA ASP A 4 -37.01 12.65 -38.43
C ASP A 4 -36.31 12.18 -37.14
N ALA A 5 -37.03 11.49 -36.26
CA ALA A 5 -36.46 10.89 -35.05
C ALA A 5 -35.41 9.80 -35.37
N TRP A 6 -35.63 9.04 -36.45
CA TRP A 6 -34.67 8.03 -36.91
C TRP A 6 -33.39 8.67 -37.46
N TYR A 7 -33.51 9.73 -38.26
CA TYR A 7 -32.33 10.47 -38.75
C TYR A 7 -31.50 11.07 -37.60
N GLN A 8 -32.16 11.66 -36.59
CA GLN A 8 -31.47 12.20 -35.41
C GLN A 8 -30.77 11.10 -34.60
N TYR A 9 -31.40 9.93 -34.46
CA TYR A 9 -30.79 8.79 -33.77
C TYR A 9 -29.54 8.27 -34.50
N VAL A 10 -29.59 8.16 -35.82
CA VAL A 10 -28.45 7.71 -36.64
C VAL A 10 -27.29 8.71 -36.56
N GLU A 11 -27.57 10.01 -36.59
CA GLU A 11 -26.54 11.06 -36.41
C GLU A 11 -25.87 10.98 -35.02
N GLN A 12 -26.66 10.82 -33.96
CA GLN A 12 -26.13 10.65 -32.60
C GLN A 12 -25.27 9.39 -32.47
N LEU A 13 -25.71 8.29 -33.07
CA LEU A 13 -24.99 7.03 -33.07
C LEU A 13 -23.66 7.16 -33.83
N HIS A 14 -23.66 7.83 -34.98
CA HIS A 14 -22.43 8.09 -35.74
C HIS A 14 -21.46 9.00 -34.97
N ALA A 15 -21.96 10.03 -34.28
CA ALA A 15 -21.16 10.87 -33.41
C ALA A 15 -20.54 10.08 -32.24
N TYR A 16 -21.31 9.16 -31.64
CA TYR A 16 -20.83 8.27 -30.59
C TYR A 16 -19.75 7.31 -31.10
N MET A 17 -19.95 6.69 -32.26
CA MET A 17 -18.95 5.84 -32.91
C MET A 17 -17.64 6.58 -33.17
N LYS A 18 -17.70 7.82 -33.69
CA LYS A 18 -16.50 8.65 -33.90
C LYS A 18 -15.78 8.99 -32.59
N LYS A 19 -16.52 9.21 -31.51
CA LYS A 19 -15.94 9.47 -30.19
C LYS A 19 -15.23 8.22 -29.65
N GLN A 20 -15.84 7.05 -29.83
CA GLN A 20 -15.24 5.77 -29.42
C GLN A 20 -14.00 5.44 -30.23
N ASP A 21 -14.02 5.63 -31.55
CA ASP A 21 -12.87 5.42 -32.42
C ASP A 21 -11.65 6.27 -32.00
N LYS A 22 -11.88 7.56 -31.69
CA LYS A 22 -10.83 8.44 -31.15
C LYS A 22 -10.29 7.98 -29.79
N LEU A 23 -11.15 7.45 -28.93
CA LEU A 23 -10.74 6.94 -27.62
C LEU A 23 -9.86 5.70 -27.78
N ILE A 24 -10.27 4.77 -28.64
CA ILE A 24 -9.51 3.56 -28.96
C ILE A 24 -8.13 3.93 -29.50
N GLN A 25 -8.04 4.81 -30.50
CA GLN A 25 -6.75 5.26 -31.04
C GLN A 25 -5.86 5.93 -29.99
N ASN A 26 -6.43 6.69 -29.05
CA ASN A 26 -5.66 7.31 -27.97
C ASN A 26 -5.09 6.26 -27.00
N LEU A 27 -5.91 5.26 -26.65
CA LEU A 27 -5.50 4.16 -25.78
C LEU A 27 -4.42 3.30 -26.43
N GLU A 28 -4.59 2.95 -27.71
CA GLU A 28 -3.58 2.20 -28.48
C GLU A 28 -2.26 2.96 -28.53
N ARG A 29 -2.30 4.28 -28.78
CA ARG A 29 -1.08 5.10 -28.77
C ARG A 29 -0.39 5.11 -27.40
N ARG A 30 -1.16 5.27 -26.33
CA ARG A 30 -0.62 5.24 -24.95
C ARG A 30 0.00 3.89 -24.60
N LEU A 31 -0.63 2.80 -25.04
CA LEU A 31 -0.13 1.45 -24.81
C LEU A 31 1.20 1.23 -25.56
N ALA A 32 1.27 1.64 -26.83
CA ALA A 32 2.51 1.60 -27.59
C ALA A 32 3.64 2.46 -26.97
N GLU A 33 3.31 3.64 -26.43
CA GLU A 33 4.28 4.50 -25.72
C GLU A 33 4.81 3.85 -24.44
N LEU A 34 3.96 3.13 -23.70
CA LEU A 34 4.36 2.39 -22.50
C LEU A 34 5.24 1.19 -22.84
N GLU A 35 4.85 0.40 -23.84
CA GLU A 35 5.63 -0.75 -24.31
C GLU A 35 7.04 -0.32 -24.79
N ALA A 36 7.13 0.79 -25.53
CA ALA A 36 8.41 1.34 -25.97
C ALA A 36 9.31 1.77 -24.79
N LYS A 37 8.73 2.39 -23.76
CA LYS A 37 9.48 2.77 -22.54
C LYS A 37 10.02 1.55 -21.80
N GLN A 38 9.23 0.48 -21.69
CA GLN A 38 9.64 -0.76 -21.05
C GLN A 38 10.79 -1.48 -21.78
N GLN A 39 10.84 -1.41 -23.11
CA GLN A 39 11.92 -2.01 -23.92
C GLN A 39 13.22 -1.18 -23.93
N SER A 40 13.14 0.13 -23.68
CA SER A 40 14.30 1.05 -23.75
C SER A 40 15.16 1.12 -22.48
N SER A 41 14.82 0.39 -21.42
CA SER A 41 15.64 0.27 -20.21
C SER A 41 16.78 -0.72 -20.44
N PRO A 42 18.06 -0.30 -20.53
CA PRO A 42 19.16 -1.24 -20.66
C PRO A 42 19.33 -2.03 -19.37
N SER A 43 19.11 -3.34 -19.48
CA SER A 43 19.46 -4.36 -18.50
C SER A 43 20.98 -4.43 -18.30
N ASN A 44 21.56 -3.49 -17.56
CA ASN A 44 22.86 -3.68 -16.92
C ASN A 44 22.64 -4.04 -15.45
N THR A 45 21.94 -5.16 -15.23
CA THR A 45 21.97 -5.85 -13.95
C THR A 45 23.02 -6.94 -14.10
N THR A 46 24.23 -6.69 -13.60
CA THR A 46 25.20 -7.77 -13.37
C THR A 46 24.52 -8.78 -12.45
N ILE A 47 24.14 -9.93 -12.99
CA ILE A 47 23.57 -11.03 -12.21
C ILE A 47 24.72 -11.64 -11.43
N GLU A 48 25.01 -11.09 -10.24
CA GLU A 48 25.86 -11.77 -9.28
C GLU A 48 25.09 -12.98 -8.74
N LYS A 49 25.74 -14.15 -8.85
CA LYS A 49 25.19 -15.47 -8.55
C LYS A 49 24.70 -15.53 -7.10
N LEU A 50 23.38 -15.48 -6.90
CA LEU A 50 22.76 -15.83 -5.61
C LEU A 50 22.90 -17.35 -5.43
N GLU A 51 23.84 -17.79 -4.59
CA GLU A 51 23.77 -19.14 -4.04
C GLU A 51 22.65 -19.18 -3.00
N TYR A 52 21.54 -19.77 -3.42
CA TYR A 52 20.33 -19.93 -2.64
C TYR A 52 20.43 -21.20 -1.78
N HIS A 53 20.48 -21.06 -0.45
CA HIS A 53 20.19 -22.17 0.45
C HIS A 53 18.67 -22.24 0.66
N PHE A 54 18.05 -23.21 -0.01
CA PHE A 54 16.63 -23.57 0.14
C PHE A 54 16.42 -24.19 1.52
N ASP A 55 16.13 -23.38 2.53
CA ASP A 55 15.37 -23.87 3.67
C ASP A 55 13.89 -23.71 3.32
N GLN A 56 13.18 -24.83 3.21
CA GLN A 56 11.82 -24.92 2.69
C GLN A 56 10.85 -24.08 3.53
N LEU A 57 10.50 -22.87 3.06
CA LEU A 57 9.39 -22.12 3.61
C LEU A 57 8.08 -22.63 3.00
N LYS A 58 7.30 -23.36 3.81
CA LYS A 58 5.96 -23.85 3.47
C LYS A 58 5.02 -22.66 3.28
N ILE A 59 4.48 -22.51 2.06
CA ILE A 59 3.48 -21.49 1.73
C ILE A 59 2.12 -22.00 2.20
N ASP A 60 1.64 -21.50 3.34
CA ASP A 60 0.22 -21.61 3.71
C ASP A 60 -0.55 -20.43 3.07
N ARG A 61 -1.75 -20.73 2.54
CA ARG A 61 -2.49 -19.85 1.62
C ARG A 61 -2.96 -18.55 2.29
N MET A 62 -2.86 -17.47 1.53
CA MET A 62 -3.32 -16.12 1.85
C MET A 62 -4.85 -16.04 1.72
N ASP A 63 -5.53 -15.93 2.86
CA ASP A 63 -6.90 -15.41 2.94
C ASP A 63 -7.01 -14.63 4.26
N GLY A 64 -7.06 -13.29 4.19
CA GLY A 64 -7.33 -12.42 5.36
C GLY A 64 -6.18 -11.58 5.95
N THR A 65 -5.14 -11.20 5.19
CA THR A 65 -4.10 -10.26 5.66
C THR A 65 -4.61 -8.81 5.69
N LEU A 66 -4.42 -8.10 6.81
CA LEU A 66 -4.78 -6.69 6.93
C LEU A 66 -3.63 -5.83 6.38
N HIS A 67 -3.78 -5.45 5.12
CA HIS A 67 -2.85 -4.55 4.46
C HIS A 67 -3.08 -3.10 4.90
N ILE A 68 -2.30 -2.62 5.87
CA ILE A 68 -2.35 -1.23 6.33
C ILE A 68 -1.59 -0.38 5.32
N GLY A 69 -2.29 0.60 4.73
CA GLY A 69 -1.74 1.57 3.79
C GLY A 69 -1.69 1.16 2.32
N PHE A 70 -2.66 0.37 1.83
CA PHE A 70 -2.92 0.21 0.40
C PHE A 70 -4.24 0.88 0.02
N SER A 71 -4.21 2.20 -0.16
CA SER A 71 -5.18 2.88 -1.02
C SER A 71 -4.59 2.98 -2.43
N PRO A 72 -5.38 2.83 -3.50
CA PRO A 72 -4.88 2.82 -4.89
C PRO A 72 -4.14 4.10 -5.32
N GLU A 73 -4.20 5.18 -4.53
CA GLU A 73 -3.45 6.41 -4.74
C GLU A 73 -1.99 6.36 -4.24
N ASP A 74 -1.63 5.42 -3.36
CA ASP A 74 -0.29 5.37 -2.73
C ASP A 74 0.68 4.41 -3.43
N LEU A 75 0.17 3.55 -4.33
CA LEU A 75 0.97 2.66 -5.18
C LEU A 75 1.86 3.41 -6.17
N GLY A 76 1.52 4.65 -6.54
CA GLY A 76 2.33 5.48 -7.44
C GLY A 76 3.66 5.95 -6.84
N ASN A 77 3.84 5.85 -5.53
CA ASN A 77 5.05 6.28 -4.82
C ASN A 77 5.94 5.10 -4.39
N MET A 78 5.53 3.85 -4.65
CA MET A 78 6.26 2.63 -4.24
C MET A 78 7.36 2.20 -5.23
N ASP A 79 7.42 2.78 -6.44
CA ASP A 79 8.42 2.42 -7.45
C ASP A 79 9.84 2.99 -7.16
N ASP A 80 10.00 3.85 -6.14
CA ASP A 80 11.28 4.48 -5.75
C ASP A 80 11.76 4.07 -4.35
N VAL A 81 11.67 2.77 -4.05
CA VAL A 81 12.23 2.17 -2.82
C VAL A 81 13.54 1.46 -3.14
N SER A 82 14.56 2.25 -3.51
CA SER A 82 15.95 1.85 -3.37
C SER A 82 16.63 2.80 -2.35
N ILE A 83 16.62 2.41 -1.07
CA ILE A 83 17.43 3.11 -0.07
C ILE A 83 18.82 2.47 -0.09
N PRO A 84 19.90 3.23 -0.35
CA PRO A 84 21.24 2.75 -0.05
C PRO A 84 21.34 2.66 1.47
N LEU A 85 21.31 1.44 1.99
CA LEU A 85 21.66 1.17 3.38
C LEU A 85 23.16 1.45 3.53
N GLN A 86 23.52 2.71 3.74
CA GLN A 86 24.83 3.07 4.24
C GLN A 86 24.98 2.41 5.60
N GLN A 87 25.74 1.33 5.61
CA GLN A 87 26.18 0.62 6.79
C GLN A 87 26.91 1.59 7.73
N ARG A 88 26.18 2.18 8.68
CA ARG A 88 26.77 2.52 9.97
C ARG A 88 26.55 1.33 10.87
N GLN A 89 27.63 0.60 11.07
CA GLN A 89 27.76 -0.38 12.13
C GLN A 89 27.49 0.31 13.47
N THR A 90 26.28 0.18 14.00
CA THR A 90 26.00 0.42 15.42
C THR A 90 25.07 -0.68 15.91
N LYS A 91 25.65 -1.57 16.74
CA LYS A 91 25.02 -2.47 17.73
C LYS A 91 23.49 -2.58 17.64
N ASN A 92 22.99 -3.81 17.42
CA ASN A 92 21.62 -4.34 17.55
C ASN A 92 20.70 -3.67 18.61
N GLN A 93 20.40 -2.39 18.47
CA GLN A 93 19.35 -1.72 19.21
C GLN A 93 18.30 -1.32 18.17
N PRO A 94 17.07 -1.86 18.28
CA PRO A 94 15.99 -1.42 17.43
C PRO A 94 15.84 0.09 17.61
N HIS A 95 15.74 0.82 16.50
CA HIS A 95 15.56 2.28 16.49
C HIS A 95 14.48 2.66 17.52
N PRO A 96 14.66 3.71 18.34
CA PRO A 96 13.73 4.05 19.45
C PRO A 96 12.27 4.21 18.98
N MET A 97 12.08 4.69 17.74
CA MET A 97 10.78 4.75 17.07
C MET A 97 10.10 3.38 16.89
N VAL A 98 10.86 2.35 16.48
CA VAL A 98 10.33 0.98 16.29
C VAL A 98 9.82 0.44 17.62
N GLN A 99 10.61 0.58 18.68
CA GLN A 99 10.22 0.12 20.02
C GLN A 99 8.98 0.89 20.54
N ARG A 100 8.91 2.20 20.30
CA ARG A 100 7.76 3.03 20.70
C ARG A 100 6.47 2.56 20.00
N LEU A 101 6.53 2.29 18.70
CA LEU A 101 5.39 1.81 17.93
C LEU A 101 5.03 0.36 18.26
N GLU A 102 6.00 -0.54 18.44
CA GLU A 102 5.75 -1.92 18.89
C GLU A 102 5.07 -1.97 20.26
N ASN A 103 5.48 -1.09 21.18
CA ASN A 103 4.82 -0.95 22.48
C ASN A 103 3.38 -0.44 22.33
N TYR A 104 3.16 0.58 21.50
CA TYR A 104 1.81 1.05 21.18
C TYR A 104 0.93 -0.08 20.64
N VAL A 105 1.44 -0.81 19.64
CA VAL A 105 0.71 -1.92 19.01
C VAL A 105 0.41 -3.02 20.02
N SER A 106 1.39 -3.39 20.84
CA SER A 106 1.23 -4.49 21.80
C SER A 106 0.31 -4.14 22.98
N GLN A 107 0.21 -2.87 23.36
CA GLN A 107 -0.58 -2.44 24.52
C GLN A 107 -1.97 -1.92 24.14
N THR A 108 -2.10 -1.22 23.00
CA THR A 108 -3.33 -0.50 22.63
C THR A 108 -4.15 -1.24 21.59
N CYS A 109 -3.53 -1.87 20.59
CA CYS A 109 -4.27 -2.56 19.53
C CYS A 109 -5.13 -3.74 20.02
N PRO A 110 -4.73 -4.58 21.00
CA PRO A 110 -5.61 -5.65 21.50
C PRO A 110 -6.94 -5.12 22.06
N SER A 111 -6.88 -4.13 22.96
CA SER A 111 -8.08 -3.54 23.55
C SER A 111 -8.92 -2.79 22.52
N PHE A 112 -8.27 -2.18 21.51
CA PHE A 112 -8.98 -1.52 20.42
C PHE A 112 -9.68 -2.53 19.50
N LEU A 113 -9.06 -3.68 19.20
CA LEU A 113 -9.69 -4.79 18.48
C LEU A 113 -10.91 -5.33 19.24
N ASP A 114 -10.82 -5.49 20.56
CA ASP A 114 -11.95 -5.91 21.40
C ASP A 114 -13.12 -4.92 21.33
N GLN A 115 -12.81 -3.62 21.34
CA GLN A 115 -13.80 -2.57 21.20
C GLN A 115 -14.48 -2.63 19.83
N LEU A 116 -13.71 -2.72 18.74
CA LEU A 116 -14.24 -2.77 17.38
C LEU A 116 -15.07 -4.04 17.14
N ALA A 117 -14.62 -5.19 17.64
CA ALA A 117 -15.36 -6.44 17.60
C ALA A 117 -16.72 -6.34 18.28
N LYS A 118 -16.77 -5.67 19.45
CA LYS A 118 -18.01 -5.42 20.18
C LYS A 118 -18.92 -4.44 19.45
N GLU A 119 -18.38 -3.37 18.88
CA GLU A 119 -19.13 -2.37 18.09
C GLU A 119 -19.73 -2.98 16.83
N ALA A 120 -18.98 -3.86 16.14
CA ALA A 120 -19.43 -4.55 14.94
C ALA A 120 -20.35 -5.76 15.23
N GLY A 121 -20.51 -6.15 16.51
CA GLY A 121 -21.24 -7.37 16.89
C GLY A 121 -20.58 -8.67 16.40
N GLN A 122 -19.30 -8.62 16.03
CA GLN A 122 -18.54 -9.74 15.49
C GLN A 122 -17.41 -10.12 16.46
N PRO A 123 -17.55 -11.21 17.24
CA PRO A 123 -16.48 -11.63 18.13
C PRO A 123 -15.25 -12.05 17.32
N ILE A 124 -14.08 -11.55 17.73
CA ILE A 124 -12.78 -11.94 17.19
C ILE A 124 -12.07 -12.82 18.22
N ASP A 125 -11.59 -13.99 17.77
CA ASP A 125 -10.81 -14.90 18.60
C ASP A 125 -9.38 -14.38 18.83
N ASP A 126 -8.74 -14.84 19.90
CA ASP A 126 -7.42 -14.36 20.28
C ASP A 126 -6.33 -14.77 19.28
N GLU A 127 -6.52 -15.85 18.53
CA GLU A 127 -5.60 -16.28 17.47
C GLU A 127 -5.57 -15.25 16.32
N LYS A 128 -6.73 -14.81 15.83
CA LYS A 128 -6.85 -13.76 14.81
C LYS A 128 -6.37 -12.41 15.32
N LYS A 129 -6.63 -12.06 16.59
CA LYS A 129 -6.07 -10.83 17.19
C LYS A 129 -4.55 -10.85 17.13
N ASN A 130 -3.94 -11.96 17.54
CA ASN A 130 -2.48 -12.11 17.52
C ASN A 130 -1.93 -12.05 16.09
N LEU A 131 -2.60 -12.68 15.11
CA LEU A 131 -2.20 -12.60 13.71
C LEU A 131 -2.23 -11.16 13.18
N LEU A 132 -3.29 -10.39 13.46
CA LEU A 132 -3.39 -8.98 13.07
C LEU A 132 -2.31 -8.13 13.75
N ILE A 133 -2.07 -8.34 15.04
CA ILE A 133 -1.04 -7.62 15.81
C ILE A 133 0.36 -7.90 15.25
N GLU A 134 0.68 -9.16 14.97
CA GLU A 134 1.98 -9.54 14.41
C GLU A 134 2.17 -9.03 12.98
N ASP A 135 1.11 -9.00 12.17
CA ASP A 135 1.13 -8.39 10.85
C ASP A 135 1.41 -6.88 10.91
N ILE A 136 0.71 -6.15 11.79
CA ILE A 136 0.96 -4.72 12.05
C ILE A 136 2.43 -4.49 12.40
N LYS A 137 2.99 -5.28 13.33
CA LYS A 137 4.38 -5.16 13.76
C LYS A 137 5.37 -5.34 12.62
N LYS A 138 5.15 -6.34 11.75
CA LYS A 138 6.00 -6.58 10.57
C LYS A 138 6.01 -5.38 9.62
N GLN A 139 4.86 -4.72 9.46
CA GLN A 139 4.70 -3.56 8.58
C GLN A 139 5.31 -2.27 9.15
N LEU A 140 5.58 -2.18 10.47
CA LEU A 140 6.09 -0.96 11.11
C LEU A 140 7.42 -0.49 10.51
N THR A 141 8.36 -1.41 10.24
CA THR A 141 9.70 -1.04 9.77
C THR A 141 9.64 -0.30 8.44
N GLU A 142 8.84 -0.80 7.49
CA GLU A 142 8.66 -0.20 6.18
C GLU A 142 7.91 1.13 6.28
N ARG A 143 6.86 1.18 7.10
CA ARG A 143 6.06 2.40 7.30
C ARG A 143 6.85 3.52 7.98
N ILE A 144 7.72 3.20 8.94
CA ILE A 144 8.64 4.19 9.54
C ILE A 144 9.55 4.78 8.47
N ALA A 145 10.16 3.94 7.62
CA ALA A 145 11.02 4.42 6.55
C ALA A 145 10.26 5.32 5.55
N PHE A 146 9.02 4.99 5.23
CA PHE A 146 8.15 5.80 4.38
C PHE A 146 7.89 7.19 4.99
N TYR A 147 7.39 7.26 6.22
CA TYR A 147 7.09 8.54 6.87
C TYR A 147 8.33 9.36 7.21
N GLN A 148 9.50 8.73 7.39
CA GLN A 148 10.78 9.43 7.49
C GLN A 148 11.10 10.19 6.19
N LYS A 149 10.96 9.54 5.04
CA LYS A 149 11.13 10.19 3.72
C LYS A 149 10.11 11.31 3.53
N GLU A 150 8.86 11.07 3.89
CA GLU A 150 7.80 12.07 3.77
C GLU A 150 8.07 13.31 4.65
N ALA A 151 8.54 13.10 5.89
CA ALA A 151 8.90 14.17 6.80
C ALA A 151 10.07 15.02 6.27
N MET A 152 11.06 14.38 5.64
CA MET A 152 12.18 15.06 4.96
C MET A 152 11.68 15.90 3.78
N HIS A 153 10.83 15.34 2.93
CA HIS A 153 10.26 16.04 1.77
C HIS A 153 9.40 17.25 2.20
N LYS A 154 8.64 17.10 3.30
CA LYS A 154 7.83 18.18 3.89
C LYS A 154 8.65 19.17 4.74
N GLN A 155 9.96 19.00 4.86
CA GLN A 155 10.86 19.84 5.66
C GLN A 155 10.38 19.99 7.11
N ILE A 156 9.81 18.93 7.68
CA ILE A 156 9.39 18.91 9.08
C ILE A 156 10.64 19.09 9.95
N ALA A 157 10.57 20.00 10.92
CA ALA A 157 11.66 20.24 11.86
C ALA A 157 12.04 18.95 12.60
N GLU A 158 13.33 18.67 12.75
CA GLU A 158 13.85 17.43 13.37
C GLU A 158 13.21 17.15 14.75
N SER A 159 12.94 18.20 15.54
CA SER A 159 12.25 18.10 16.83
C SER A 159 10.78 17.64 16.77
N GLN A 160 10.16 17.71 15.59
CA GLN A 160 8.76 17.34 15.33
C GLN A 160 8.63 16.08 14.47
N GLN A 161 9.72 15.62 13.83
CA GLN A 161 9.70 14.47 12.93
C GLN A 161 9.24 13.20 13.65
N GLU A 162 9.74 12.96 14.87
CA GLU A 162 9.35 11.77 15.63
C GLU A 162 7.85 11.72 15.91
N GLU A 163 7.27 12.82 16.37
CA GLU A 163 5.84 12.88 16.67
C GLU A 163 4.98 12.86 15.40
N PHE A 164 5.47 13.45 14.31
CA PHE A 164 4.82 13.35 13.01
C PHE A 164 4.75 11.90 12.51
N ILE A 165 5.88 11.18 12.53
CA ILE A 165 5.95 9.78 12.09
C ILE A 165 5.06 8.91 12.99
N PHE A 166 5.17 9.08 14.31
CA PHE A 166 4.39 8.30 15.27
C PHE A 166 2.88 8.51 15.07
N SER A 167 2.43 9.76 15.00
CA SER A 167 1.00 10.08 14.83
C SER A 167 0.44 9.55 13.51
N ARG A 168 1.19 9.67 12.40
CA ARG A 168 0.76 9.16 11.09
C ARG A 168 0.57 7.65 11.10
N ILE A 169 1.57 6.90 11.57
CA ILE A 169 1.49 5.43 11.63
C ILE A 169 0.38 5.00 12.58
N ARG A 170 0.23 5.67 13.73
CA ARG A 170 -0.84 5.39 14.68
C ARG A 170 -2.22 5.56 14.04
N ASP A 171 -2.44 6.68 13.35
CA ASP A 171 -3.72 6.98 12.73
C ASP A 171 -4.01 6.02 11.56
N GLU A 172 -2.98 5.62 10.81
CA GLU A 172 -3.06 4.61 9.74
C GLU A 172 -3.44 3.23 10.28
N ILE A 173 -2.81 2.77 11.37
CA ILE A 173 -3.16 1.52 12.06
C ILE A 173 -4.61 1.57 12.52
N ASN A 174 -5.02 2.67 13.16
CA ASN A 174 -6.39 2.81 13.66
C ASN A 174 -7.43 2.79 12.53
N TYR A 175 -7.11 3.42 11.40
CA TYR A 175 -7.94 3.38 10.20
C TYR A 175 -8.04 1.97 9.64
N GLY A 176 -6.92 1.28 9.43
CA GLY A 176 -6.88 -0.08 8.89
C GLY A 176 -7.67 -1.07 9.77
N LEU A 177 -7.51 -0.99 11.09
CA LEU A 177 -8.27 -1.81 12.03
C LEU A 177 -9.78 -1.57 11.95
N ARG A 178 -10.22 -0.31 11.80
CA ARG A 178 -11.65 0.00 11.61
C ARG A 178 -12.18 -0.54 10.29
N GLU A 179 -11.39 -0.41 9.24
CA GLU A 179 -11.78 -0.85 7.90
C GLU A 179 -11.88 -2.38 7.81
N TYR A 180 -11.02 -3.11 8.52
CA TYR A 180 -11.10 -4.56 8.66
C TYR A 180 -12.48 -5.04 9.13
N PHE A 181 -13.10 -4.34 10.09
CA PHE A 181 -14.43 -4.71 10.60
C PHE A 181 -15.58 -4.21 9.71
N LYS A 182 -15.37 -3.18 8.89
CA LYS A 182 -16.38 -2.68 7.94
C LYS A 182 -16.48 -3.53 6.68
N ASN A 183 -15.36 -3.97 6.13
CA ASN A 183 -15.30 -4.72 4.87
C ASN A 183 -15.59 -6.23 5.03
N LYS A 184 -16.06 -6.65 6.21
CA LYS A 184 -16.39 -8.03 6.54
C LYS A 184 -17.89 -8.34 6.43
N GLU A 185 -18.66 -7.45 5.83
CA GLU A 185 -20.02 -7.68 5.30
C GLU A 185 -19.97 -8.12 3.82
#